data_AF-A0A075FRB4-F1
#
_entry.id   AF-A0A075FRB4-F1
#
_cell.length_a   1.000
_cell.length_b   1.000
_cell.length_c   1.000
_cell.angle_alpha   90.00
_cell.angle_beta   90.00
_cell.angle_gamma   90.00
#
_symmetry.space_group_name_H-M   'P 1'
#
loop_
_entity.id
_entity.type
_entity.pdbx_description
1 polymer ?
#
loop_
_entity_poly.entity_id
_entity_poly.type
_entity_poly.pdbx_seq_one_letter_code
_entity_poly.pdbx_strand_id
1 'polypeptide(L)'
;MDTVTESTMAVTMAREGGIGIIHRFLTIEEQANQVLKVKRSGSVMIENPYQINDNQSISTAFEIMNDKEVSGLLVVNSESKLVGILTERDVLFESPNSDKLVSELMTKDVVTSKPNTTVSEDKRNSTKTIELKSYLLLTMIEIFMVCLAVKTF
;
A
#
# COMPACT_ATOMS: atom_id res chain seq x y z
N MET A 1 -22.35 -6.07 10.65
CA MET A 1 -23.49 -5.18 10.28
C MET A 1 -22.93 -3.99 9.53
N ASP A 2 -23.74 -3.34 8.71
CA ASP A 2 -23.38 -2.15 7.90
C ASP A 2 -22.83 -0.99 8.73
N THR A 3 -23.40 -0.75 9.91
CA THR A 3 -22.91 0.29 10.83
C THR A 3 -21.76 -0.15 11.73
N VAL A 4 -21.33 -1.41 11.65
CA VAL A 4 -20.41 -2.02 12.63
C VAL A 4 -19.07 -2.39 12.02
N THR A 5 -19.07 -3.02 10.84
CA THR A 5 -17.87 -3.72 10.36
C THR A 5 -17.52 -3.39 8.93
N GLU A 6 -16.77 -2.30 8.78
CA GLU A 6 -16.03 -1.95 7.56
C GLU A 6 -14.52 -2.21 7.76
N SER A 7 -13.68 -1.83 6.79
CA SER A 7 -12.23 -2.07 6.81
C SER A 7 -11.56 -1.61 8.10
N THR A 8 -11.87 -0.41 8.59
CA THR A 8 -11.26 0.14 9.82
C THR A 8 -11.50 -0.75 11.04
N MET A 9 -12.74 -1.21 11.24
CA MET A 9 -13.07 -2.12 12.35
C MET A 9 -12.38 -3.48 12.15
N ALA A 10 -12.41 -4.02 10.93
CA ALA A 10 -11.82 -5.32 10.63
C ALA A 10 -10.29 -5.32 10.85
N VAL A 11 -9.59 -4.26 10.44
CA VAL A 11 -8.15 -4.08 10.70
C VAL A 11 -7.86 -4.00 12.19
N THR A 12 -8.65 -3.20 12.93
CA THR A 12 -8.46 -3.03 14.37
C THR A 12 -8.66 -4.34 15.11
N MET A 13 -9.75 -5.07 14.81
CA MET A 13 -10.01 -6.38 15.39
C MET A 13 -8.88 -7.38 15.09
N ALA A 14 -8.37 -7.40 13.86
CA ALA A 14 -7.26 -8.28 13.49
C ALA A 14 -5.97 -7.94 14.25
N ARG A 15 -5.68 -6.66 14.48
CA ARG A 15 -4.51 -6.20 15.25
C ARG A 15 -4.58 -6.61 16.73
N GLU A 16 -5.78 -6.65 17.29
CA GLU A 16 -6.03 -7.15 18.66
C GLU A 16 -6.12 -8.69 18.75
N GLY A 17 -5.86 -9.42 17.65
CA GLY A 17 -5.89 -10.88 17.61
C GLY A 17 -7.28 -11.49 17.38
N GLY A 18 -8.28 -10.68 17.04
CA GLY A 18 -9.62 -11.09 16.66
C GLY A 18 -9.82 -11.19 15.13
N ILE A 19 -11.09 -11.16 14.71
CA ILE A 19 -11.49 -11.19 13.30
C ILE A 19 -12.65 -10.21 13.06
N GLY A 20 -12.65 -9.55 11.90
CA GLY A 20 -13.76 -8.71 11.43
C GLY A 20 -14.40 -9.26 10.16
N ILE A 21 -15.73 -9.32 10.13
CA ILE A 21 -16.50 -9.77 8.95
C ILE A 21 -17.12 -8.54 8.28
N ILE A 22 -16.65 -8.19 7.08
CA ILE A 22 -17.20 -7.08 6.30
C ILE A 22 -18.64 -7.41 5.92
N HIS A 23 -19.55 -6.45 6.14
CA HIS A 23 -20.96 -6.63 5.80
C HIS A 23 -21.18 -6.70 4.28
N ARG A 24 -22.38 -7.13 3.88
CA ARG A 24 -22.79 -7.33 2.47
C ARG A 24 -23.62 -6.20 1.87
N PHE A 25 -23.78 -5.09 2.59
CA PHE A 25 -24.60 -3.95 2.14
C PHE A 25 -23.72 -2.94 1.40
N LEU A 26 -22.99 -3.45 0.41
CA LEU A 26 -22.05 -2.74 -0.45
C LEU A 26 -22.17 -3.35 -1.85
N THR A 27 -21.80 -2.60 -2.88
CA THR A 27 -21.57 -3.19 -4.20
C THR A 27 -20.38 -4.17 -4.13
N ILE A 28 -20.29 -5.06 -5.13
CA ILE A 28 -19.18 -6.03 -5.22
C ILE A 28 -17.83 -5.30 -5.26
N GLU A 29 -17.76 -4.18 -5.99
CA GLU A 29 -16.54 -3.37 -6.10
C GLU A 29 -16.15 -2.71 -4.77
N GLU A 30 -17.11 -2.10 -4.08
CA GLU A 30 -16.87 -1.50 -2.77
C GLU A 30 -16.45 -2.54 -1.73
N GLN A 31 -17.13 -3.69 -1.70
CA GLN A 31 -16.78 -4.76 -0.78
C GLN A 31 -15.36 -5.29 -1.06
N ALA A 32 -15.00 -5.49 -2.33
CA ALA A 32 -13.66 -5.89 -2.73
C ALA A 32 -12.61 -4.86 -2.30
N ASN A 33 -12.91 -3.56 -2.44
CA ASN A 33 -12.04 -2.48 -1.99
C ASN A 33 -11.85 -2.50 -0.46
N GLN A 34 -12.91 -2.76 0.32
CA GLN A 34 -12.81 -2.92 1.78
C GLN A 34 -11.89 -4.09 2.17
N VAL A 35 -12.03 -5.24 1.51
CA VAL A 35 -11.15 -6.41 1.72
C VAL A 35 -9.70 -6.07 1.36
N LEU A 36 -9.48 -5.38 0.25
CA LEU A 36 -8.14 -4.96 -0.20
C LEU A 36 -7.46 -4.03 0.81
N LYS A 37 -8.21 -3.07 1.38
CA LYS A 37 -7.72 -2.19 2.45
C LYS A 37 -7.27 -3.00 3.67
N VAL A 38 -8.09 -3.97 4.12
CA VAL A 38 -7.74 -4.82 5.27
C VAL A 38 -6.46 -5.61 5.01
N LYS A 39 -6.37 -6.25 3.85
CA LYS A 39 -5.21 -7.07 3.45
C LYS A 39 -3.90 -6.29 3.39
N ARG A 40 -3.96 -5.02 2.97
CA ARG A 40 -2.78 -4.15 2.86
C ARG A 40 -2.31 -3.60 4.21
N SER A 41 -3.21 -3.46 5.18
CA SER A 41 -2.93 -2.81 6.47
C SER A 41 -1.87 -3.48 7.36
N GLY A 42 -1.56 -4.76 7.12
CA GLY A 42 -0.62 -5.56 7.90
C GLY A 42 0.45 -6.24 7.07
N SER A 43 0.59 -5.90 5.78
CA SER A 43 1.53 -6.59 4.90
C SER A 43 2.94 -6.04 5.09
N VAL A 44 3.88 -6.93 5.43
CA VAL A 44 5.32 -6.61 5.52
C VAL A 44 5.93 -6.41 4.13
N MET A 45 5.36 -7.06 3.11
CA MET A 45 5.67 -6.81 1.70
C MET A 45 4.39 -6.41 0.94
N ILE A 46 4.44 -5.30 0.21
CA ILE A 46 3.28 -4.80 -0.53
C ILE A 46 3.41 -5.21 -1.99
N GLU A 47 2.49 -6.04 -2.47
CA GLU A 47 2.34 -6.32 -3.90
C GLU A 47 1.75 -5.08 -4.60
N ASN A 48 2.37 -4.69 -5.73
CA ASN A 48 1.99 -3.51 -6.53
C ASN A 48 1.93 -2.20 -5.72
N PRO A 49 3.08 -1.69 -5.25
CA PRO A 49 3.15 -0.39 -4.59
C PRO A 49 2.69 0.74 -5.54
N TYR A 50 2.11 1.79 -4.97
CA TYR A 50 1.73 2.97 -5.73
C TYR A 50 2.98 3.71 -6.19
N GLN A 51 2.95 4.13 -7.45
CA GLN A 51 4.08 4.75 -8.14
C GLN A 51 3.69 6.13 -8.67
N ILE A 52 4.66 7.02 -8.75
CA ILE A 52 4.55 8.34 -9.35
C ILE A 52 5.77 8.60 -10.23
N ASN A 53 5.60 9.37 -11.30
CA ASN A 53 6.71 9.74 -12.16
C ASN A 53 7.54 10.87 -11.54
N ASP A 54 8.86 10.87 -11.77
CA ASP A 54 9.78 11.89 -11.28
C ASP A 54 9.52 13.30 -11.84
N ASN A 55 8.89 13.40 -13.01
CA ASN A 55 8.51 14.64 -13.66
C ASN A 55 7.08 15.12 -13.31
N GLN A 56 6.37 14.43 -12.41
CA GLN A 56 5.06 14.91 -11.93
C GLN A 56 5.22 15.92 -10.80
N SER A 57 4.20 16.74 -10.59
CA SER A 57 4.16 17.72 -9.52
C SER A 57 3.85 17.08 -8.16
N ILE A 58 4.23 17.77 -7.10
CA ILE A 58 3.89 17.42 -5.72
C ILE A 58 2.38 17.48 -5.49
N SER A 59 1.64 18.34 -6.18
CA SER A 59 0.17 18.35 -6.11
C SER A 59 -0.44 17.01 -6.54
N THR A 60 0.02 16.41 -7.64
CA THR A 60 -0.41 15.07 -8.06
C THR A 60 -0.01 14.00 -7.03
N ALA A 61 1.16 14.14 -6.39
CA ALA A 61 1.55 13.23 -5.31
C ALA A 61 0.57 13.29 -4.14
N PHE A 62 0.16 14.49 -3.71
CA PHE A 62 -0.82 14.67 -2.65
C PHE A 62 -2.18 14.08 -3.01
N GLU A 63 -2.65 14.25 -4.25
CA GLU A 63 -3.90 13.66 -4.72
C GLU A 63 -3.87 12.13 -4.59
N ILE A 64 -2.79 11.48 -5.06
CA ILE A 64 -2.65 10.02 -4.98
C ILE A 64 -2.55 9.55 -3.53
N MET A 65 -1.76 10.23 -2.70
CA MET A 65 -1.61 9.90 -1.28
C MET A 65 -2.94 9.98 -0.53
N ASN A 66 -3.73 11.02 -0.78
CA ASN A 66 -5.04 11.21 -0.15
C ASN A 66 -6.09 10.23 -0.67
N ASP A 67 -6.19 10.03 -2.00
CA ASP A 67 -7.15 9.10 -2.61
C ASP A 67 -6.89 7.65 -2.22
N LYS A 68 -5.62 7.27 -2.10
CA LYS A 68 -5.21 5.89 -1.76
C LYS A 68 -4.93 5.68 -0.28
N GLU A 69 -5.05 6.72 0.55
CA GLU A 69 -4.75 6.68 1.99
C GLU A 69 -3.35 6.10 2.28
N VAL A 70 -2.35 6.51 1.49
CA VAL A 70 -0.96 6.03 1.62
C VAL A 70 0.01 7.16 1.98
N SER A 71 0.92 6.87 2.90
CA SER A 71 1.92 7.81 3.40
C SER A 71 3.19 7.90 2.54
N GLY A 72 3.25 7.16 1.42
CA GLY A 72 4.45 7.12 0.59
C GLY A 72 4.21 6.52 -0.78
N LEU A 73 5.00 7.00 -1.75
CA LEU A 73 4.94 6.62 -3.16
C LEU A 73 6.34 6.23 -3.63
N LEU A 74 6.39 5.23 -4.51
CA LEU A 74 7.61 4.91 -5.25
C LEU A 74 7.77 5.88 -6.41
N VAL A 75 8.96 6.43 -6.59
CA VAL A 75 9.23 7.32 -7.71
C VAL A 75 9.91 6.53 -8.83
N VAL A 76 9.30 6.56 -10.01
CA VAL A 76 9.82 5.89 -11.21
C VAL A 76 10.11 6.90 -12.32
N ASN A 77 11.09 6.60 -13.15
CA ASN A 77 11.37 7.40 -14.35
C ASN A 77 10.49 6.96 -15.54
N SER A 78 10.65 7.64 -16.68
CA SER A 78 9.96 7.32 -17.94
C SER A 78 10.27 5.91 -18.49
N GLU A 79 11.36 5.27 -18.05
CA GLU A 79 11.73 3.89 -18.40
C GLU A 79 11.19 2.85 -17.38
N SER A 80 10.29 3.27 -16.48
CA SER A 80 9.75 2.43 -15.39
C SER A 80 10.81 1.88 -14.43
N LYS A 81 11.94 2.57 -14.29
CA LYS A 81 12.97 2.24 -13.29
C LYS A 81 12.71 3.02 -12.01
N LEU A 82 12.88 2.35 -10.86
CA LEU A 82 12.83 2.98 -9.54
C LEU A 82 14.00 3.96 -9.38
N VAL A 83 13.69 5.23 -9.11
CA VAL A 83 14.68 6.31 -8.93
C VAL A 83 14.62 6.94 -7.54
N GLY A 84 13.57 6.67 -6.75
CA GLY A 84 13.46 7.23 -5.41
C GLY A 84 12.22 6.76 -4.65
N ILE A 85 12.10 7.26 -3.42
CA ILE A 85 10.89 7.16 -2.60
C ILE A 85 10.49 8.58 -2.18
N LEU A 86 9.19 8.87 -2.25
CA LEU A 86 8.59 10.06 -1.68
C LEU A 86 7.73 9.65 -0.48
N THR A 87 7.94 10.26 0.68
CA THR A 87 7.16 9.99 1.90
C THR A 87 6.46 11.24 2.40
N GLU A 88 5.44 11.07 3.24
CA GLU A 88 4.73 12.16 3.90
C GLU A 88 5.67 13.11 4.67
N ARG A 89 6.79 12.59 5.19
CA ARG A 89 7.82 13.42 5.85
C ARG A 89 8.56 14.34 4.89
N ASP A 90 8.76 13.91 3.64
CA ASP A 90 9.47 14.68 2.63
C ASP A 90 8.62 15.85 2.11
N VAL A 91 7.28 15.70 2.16
CA VAL A 91 6.31 16.72 1.70
C VAL A 91 5.65 17.50 2.85
N LEU A 92 6.01 17.21 4.11
CA LEU A 92 5.37 17.77 5.31
C LEU A 92 5.35 19.31 5.35
N PHE A 93 6.38 19.94 4.78
CA PHE A 93 6.54 21.40 4.78
C PHE A 93 6.13 22.05 3.45
N GLU A 94 5.60 21.27 2.51
CA GLU A 94 5.18 21.76 1.20
C GLU A 94 3.68 22.04 1.15
N SER A 95 3.29 22.99 0.30
CA SER A 95 1.90 23.27 0.03
C SER A 95 1.28 22.15 -0.84
N PRO A 96 0.02 21.74 -0.59
CA PRO A 96 -0.70 20.82 -1.46
C PRO A 96 -0.78 21.27 -2.93
N ASN A 97 -0.71 22.58 -3.19
CA ASN A 97 -0.72 23.17 -4.52
C ASN A 97 0.68 23.54 -5.02
N SER A 98 1.71 22.81 -4.59
CA SER A 98 3.09 23.06 -5.03
C SER A 98 3.31 22.54 -6.44
N ASP A 99 3.80 23.41 -7.32
CA ASP A 99 4.21 23.09 -8.70
C ASP A 99 5.60 22.45 -8.77
N LYS A 100 6.28 22.28 -7.63
CA LYS A 100 7.58 21.60 -7.56
C LYS A 100 7.45 20.17 -8.07
N LEU A 101 8.53 19.68 -8.67
CA LEU A 101 8.60 18.31 -9.17
C LEU A 101 8.92 17.33 -8.04
N VAL A 102 8.40 16.11 -8.17
CA VAL A 102 8.70 15.00 -7.24
C VAL A 102 10.21 14.73 -7.17
N SER A 103 10.92 14.88 -8.29
CA SER A 103 12.37 14.69 -8.37
C SER A 103 13.21 15.60 -7.46
N GLU A 104 12.66 16.73 -7.02
CA GLU A 104 13.33 17.70 -6.15
C GLU A 104 13.29 17.31 -4.68
N LEU A 105 12.21 16.63 -4.25
CA LEU A 105 11.95 16.32 -2.84
C LEU A 105 12.11 14.84 -2.50
N MET A 106 12.09 13.95 -3.51
CA MET A 106 12.24 12.52 -3.27
C MET A 106 13.59 12.16 -2.64
N THR A 107 13.59 11.12 -1.81
CA THR A 107 14.84 10.46 -1.39
C THR A 107 15.36 9.61 -2.56
N LYS A 108 16.56 9.93 -3.06
CA LYS A 108 17.25 9.18 -4.14
C LYS A 108 18.06 7.98 -3.64
N ASP A 109 18.54 8.04 -2.40
CA ASP A 109 19.31 6.95 -1.80
C ASP A 109 18.37 5.91 -1.19
N VAL A 110 18.01 4.93 -2.01
CA VAL A 110 17.07 3.86 -1.64
C VAL A 110 17.82 2.54 -1.49
N VAL A 111 17.74 1.94 -0.31
CA VAL A 111 18.36 0.65 -0.04
C VAL A 111 17.49 -0.46 -0.63
N THR A 112 17.86 -1.00 -1.78
CA THR A 112 17.11 -2.10 -2.44
C THR A 112 17.73 -3.47 -2.13
N SER A 113 16.89 -4.49 -1.99
CA SER A 113 17.31 -5.90 -1.83
C SER A 113 17.12 -6.65 -3.15
N LYS A 114 17.75 -7.82 -3.26
CA LYS A 114 17.67 -8.65 -4.47
C LYS A 114 16.40 -9.49 -4.49
N PRO A 115 15.85 -9.77 -5.69
CA PRO A 115 14.62 -10.51 -5.82
C PRO A 115 14.76 -11.94 -5.27
N ASN A 116 13.96 -12.30 -4.25
CA ASN A 116 13.94 -13.58 -3.49
C ASN A 116 14.75 -13.62 -2.18
N THR A 117 15.00 -12.49 -1.54
CA THR A 117 15.61 -12.51 -0.19
C THR A 117 14.56 -12.91 0.85
N THR A 118 14.95 -13.72 1.85
CA THR A 118 14.02 -14.12 2.90
C THR A 118 13.79 -12.97 3.89
N VAL A 119 12.55 -12.77 4.36
CA VAL A 119 12.18 -11.72 5.33
C VAL A 119 13.02 -11.78 6.61
N SER A 120 13.57 -12.95 6.96
CA SER A 120 14.50 -13.15 8.08
C SER A 120 15.87 -12.49 7.91
N GLU A 121 16.37 -12.36 6.68
CA GLU A 121 17.69 -11.80 6.39
C GLU A 121 17.66 -10.27 6.27
N ASP A 122 16.53 -9.70 5.83
CA ASP A 122 16.37 -8.25 5.61
C ASP A 122 16.17 -7.41 6.88
N LYS A 123 15.96 -8.04 8.06
CA LYS A 123 15.81 -7.30 9.33
C LYS A 123 17.00 -6.41 9.69
N ARG A 124 18.19 -6.65 9.12
CA ARG A 124 19.39 -5.82 9.34
C ARG A 124 19.45 -4.55 8.48
N ASN A 125 18.70 -4.50 7.37
CA ASN A 125 18.72 -3.41 6.40
C ASN A 125 17.43 -2.56 6.41
N SER A 126 16.60 -2.71 7.46
CA SER A 126 15.18 -2.33 7.57
C SER A 126 14.80 -0.86 7.32
N THR A 127 15.70 0.04 6.93
CA THR A 127 15.39 1.47 6.91
C THR A 127 14.74 1.97 5.64
N LYS A 128 14.77 1.27 4.48
CA LYS A 128 14.09 1.73 3.23
C LYS A 128 14.05 0.68 2.10
N THR A 129 13.77 -0.58 2.41
CA THR A 129 13.78 -1.64 1.39
C THR A 129 12.39 -1.94 0.86
N ILE A 130 12.11 -1.50 -0.37
CA ILE A 130 10.92 -1.89 -1.12
C ILE A 130 11.41 -2.71 -2.32
N GLU A 131 11.23 -4.03 -2.25
CA GLU A 131 11.35 -4.88 -3.44
C GLU A 131 10.08 -4.75 -4.28
N LEU A 132 10.22 -4.17 -5.47
CA LEU A 132 9.25 -4.35 -6.55
C LEU A 132 9.38 -5.77 -7.08
N LYS A 133 8.57 -6.69 -6.54
CA LYS A 133 8.40 -8.01 -7.12
C LYS A 133 6.93 -8.37 -7.29
N SER A 134 6.54 -8.50 -8.56
CA SER A 134 5.35 -9.20 -9.04
C SER A 134 5.49 -10.70 -8.75
N TYR A 135 5.37 -11.13 -7.50
CA TYR A 135 5.34 -12.56 -7.16
C TYR A 135 4.35 -12.80 -6.02
N LEU A 136 3.10 -13.06 -6.43
CA LEU A 136 2.22 -14.15 -6.02
C LEU A 136 2.71 -14.98 -4.83
N LEU A 137 2.73 -14.41 -3.63
CA LEU A 137 3.06 -15.17 -2.42
C LEU A 137 2.58 -14.47 -1.14
N LEU A 138 1.32 -14.05 -1.11
CA LEU A 138 0.54 -14.14 0.13
C LEU A 138 -0.44 -15.32 0.05
N THR A 139 0.12 -16.48 0.39
CA THR A 139 -0.46 -17.52 1.23
C THR A 139 -1.91 -17.92 0.95
N MET A 140 -2.06 -19.15 0.44
CA MET A 140 -3.27 -19.98 0.37
C MET A 140 -4.09 -20.12 1.68
N ILE A 141 -3.78 -19.38 2.74
CA ILE A 141 -4.43 -19.45 4.06
C ILE A 141 -5.54 -18.40 4.22
N GLU A 142 -5.52 -17.28 3.47
CA GLU A 142 -6.57 -16.25 3.66
C GLU A 142 -7.71 -16.27 2.64
N ILE A 143 -7.56 -17.00 1.53
CA ILE A 143 -8.63 -17.13 0.53
C ILE A 143 -9.78 -18.03 1.05
N PHE A 144 -9.53 -18.91 2.02
CA PHE A 144 -10.55 -19.85 2.49
C PHE A 144 -11.59 -19.23 3.45
N MET A 145 -11.30 -18.11 4.11
CA MET A 145 -12.25 -17.47 5.05
C MET A 145 -13.05 -16.32 4.45
N VAL A 146 -12.51 -15.58 3.49
CA VAL A 146 -13.23 -14.43 2.89
C VAL A 146 -14.11 -14.88 1.71
N CYS A 147 -13.75 -15.95 1.00
CA CYS A 147 -14.44 -16.36 -0.23
C CYS A 147 -15.57 -17.38 -0.01
N LEU A 148 -15.66 -18.04 1.16
CA LEU A 148 -16.74 -19.00 1.42
C LEU A 148 -18.13 -18.34 1.52
N ALA A 149 -18.21 -17.01 1.59
CA ALA A 149 -19.47 -16.26 1.55
C ALA A 149 -19.96 -15.91 0.13
N VAL A 150 -19.12 -16.05 -0.91
CA VAL A 150 -19.47 -15.63 -2.29
C VAL A 150 -19.94 -16.81 -3.16
N LYS A 151 -19.82 -18.07 -2.68
CA LYS A 151 -20.18 -19.26 -3.47
C LYS A 151 -21.51 -19.92 -3.07
N THR A 152 -22.31 -19.22 -2.26
CA THR A 152 -23.69 -19.63 -1.96
C THR A 152 -24.59 -18.42 -2.19
N PHE A 153 -24.81 -18.06 -3.45
CA PHE A 153 -26.04 -17.55 -4.07
C PHE A 153 -25.76 -17.16 -5.52
#